data_AF-A0A2N3BDB7-F1
#
_entry.id   AF-A0A2N3BDB7-F1
#
_cell.length_a   1.000
_cell.length_b   1.000
_cell.length_c   1.000
_cell.angle_alpha   90.00
_cell.angle_beta   90.00
_cell.angle_gamma   90.00
#
_symmetry.space_group_name_H-M   'P 1'
#
loop_
_entity.id
_entity.type
_entity.pdbx_description
1 polymer ?
#
loop_
_entity_poly.entity_id
_entity_poly.type
_entity_poly.pdbx_seq_one_letter_code
_entity_poly.pdbx_strand_id
1 'polypeptide(L)' 'MAQPTLIPNCDGARFESLPLDTPRNRCILALDLGTSTGWAIRGHDGLITSGTVSLRPGRFDGGGMRYLRFTNW' A
#
# COMPACT_ATOMS: atom_id res chain seq x y z
N MET A 1 15.86 27.24 20.78
CA MET A 1 16.10 25.87 21.28
C MET A 1 14.83 25.06 20.99
N ALA A 2 14.73 24.44 19.81
CA ALA A 2 13.57 23.64 19.42
C ALA A 2 13.93 22.16 19.56
N GLN A 3 13.11 21.40 20.31
CA GLN A 3 13.28 19.96 20.47
C GLN A 3 13.01 19.25 19.13
N PRO A 4 13.80 18.23 18.74
CA PRO A 4 13.46 17.37 17.62
C PRO A 4 12.36 16.40 18.04
N THR A 5 11.22 16.46 17.35
CA THR A 5 10.12 15.51 17.49
C THR A 5 10.63 14.08 17.28
N LEU A 6 10.54 13.25 18.33
CA LEU A 6 10.77 11.81 18.26
C LEU A 6 9.71 11.21 17.33
N ILE A 7 10.12 10.70 16.17
CA ILE A 7 9.29 9.79 15.38
C ILE A 7 9.41 8.43 16.09
N PRO A 8 8.36 7.89 16.74
CA PRO A 8 8.45 6.56 17.31
C PRO A 8 8.65 5.56 16.17
N ASN A 9 9.70 4.75 16.30
CA ASN A 9 9.99 3.64 15.41
C ASN A 9 8.76 2.72 15.41
N CYS A 10 8.16 2.53 14.25
CA CYS A 10 7.07 1.57 14.04
C CYS A 10 7.62 0.13 14.08
N ASP A 11 8.03 -0.33 15.25
CA ASP A 11 8.57 -1.69 15.46
C ASP A 11 7.53 -2.80 15.21
N GLY A 12 6.23 -2.45 15.09
CA GLY A 12 5.15 -3.38 14.72
C GLY A 12 5.04 -3.72 13.22
N ALA A 13 5.87 -3.13 12.35
CA ALA A 13 5.90 -3.46 10.92
C ALA A 13 6.93 -4.54 10.57
N ARG A 14 7.58 -5.17 11.57
CA ARG A 14 8.49 -6.27 11.33
C ARG A 14 7.73 -7.59 11.35
N PHE A 15 7.62 -8.21 10.18
CA PHE A 15 7.24 -9.61 10.08
C PHE A 15 8.31 -10.45 10.80
N GLU A 16 8.03 -10.85 12.04
CA GLU A 16 8.80 -11.88 12.73
C GLU A 16 8.74 -13.14 11.85
N SER A 17 9.86 -13.51 11.25
CA SER A 17 9.93 -14.64 10.34
C SER A 17 9.76 -15.92 11.13
N LEU A 18 8.55 -16.51 11.09
CA LEU A 18 8.31 -17.82 11.66
C LEU A 18 9.12 -18.87 10.87
N PRO A 19 9.61 -19.95 11.52
CA PRO A 19 10.53 -20.92 10.89
C PRO A 19 9.98 -21.71 9.70
N LEU A 20 8.73 -21.46 9.30
CA LEU A 20 8.04 -22.07 8.15
C LEU A 20 7.98 -21.15 6.92
N ASP A 21 8.43 -19.90 7.05
CA ASP A 21 8.47 -18.96 5.93
C ASP A 21 9.66 -19.28 5.02
N THR A 22 9.42 -19.97 3.91
CA THR A 22 10.30 -19.84 2.75
C THR A 22 10.37 -18.34 2.40
N PRO A 23 11.51 -17.64 2.56
CA PRO A 23 11.55 -16.17 2.53
C PRO A 23 11.22 -15.54 1.17
N ARG A 24 10.87 -16.35 0.17
CA ARG A 24 10.85 -15.96 -1.23
C ARG A 24 9.47 -15.97 -1.89
N ASN A 25 8.44 -16.51 -1.23
CA ASN A 25 7.11 -16.75 -1.84
C ASN A 25 5.96 -15.92 -1.28
N ARG A 26 6.22 -14.90 -0.47
CA ARG A 26 5.13 -14.08 0.08
C ARG A 26 4.69 -13.02 -0.93
N CYS A 27 3.40 -13.04 -1.26
CA CYS A 27 2.75 -11.96 -1.97
C CYS A 27 2.54 -10.79 -1.01
N ILE A 28 2.99 -9.59 -1.39
CA ILE A 28 2.89 -8.38 -0.56
C ILE A 28 2.20 -7.30 -1.37
N LEU A 29 1.18 -6.65 -0.79
CA LEU A 29 0.49 -5.50 -1.35
C LEU A 29 0.75 -4.27 -0.46
N ALA A 30 1.26 -3.20 -1.06
CA ALA A 30 1.38 -1.88 -0.43
C ALA A 30 0.40 -0.91 -1.10
N LEU A 31 -0.31 -0.12 -0.28
CA LEU A 31 -1.31 0.85 -0.71
C LEU A 31 -1.02 2.22 -0.08
N ASP A 32 -0.92 3.25 -0.92
CA ASP A 32 -0.94 4.66 -0.52
C ASP A 32 -2.34 5.23 -0.79
N LEU A 33 -3.10 5.51 0.27
CA LEU A 33 -4.53 5.82 0.19
C LEU A 33 -4.75 7.34 0.07
N GLY A 34 -5.21 7.77 -1.11
CA GLY A 34 -5.52 9.17 -1.40
C GLY A 34 -6.33 9.35 -2.70
N THR A 35 -6.64 10.60 -3.08
CA THR A 35 -7.25 10.87 -4.40
C THR A 35 -6.30 10.61 -5.56
N SER A 36 -5.01 10.50 -5.30
CA SER A 36 -4.02 9.85 -6.15
C SER A 36 -3.54 8.63 -5.37
N THR A 37 -4.14 7.46 -5.63
CA THR A 37 -3.80 6.22 -4.91
C THR A 37 -2.67 5.52 -5.63
N GLY A 38 -1.61 5.18 -4.90
CA GLY A 38 -0.52 4.34 -5.37
C GLY A 38 -0.70 2.88 -4.93
N TRP A 39 -0.23 1.94 -5.74
CA TRP A 39 -0.20 0.53 -5.39
C TRP A 39 1.10 -0.12 -5.85
N ALA A 40 1.56 -1.12 -5.09
CA ALA A 40 2.63 -2.02 -5.49
C ALA A 40 2.34 -3.43 -4.99
N ILE A 41 2.47 -4.41 -5.89
CA ILE A 41 2.34 -5.84 -5.59
C ILE A 41 3.68 -6.50 -5.85
N ARG A 42 4.17 -7.25 -4.87
CA ARG A 42 5.22 -8.25 -5.07
C ARG A 42 4.55 -9.61 -5.25
N GLY A 43 4.68 -10.20 -6.44
CA GLY A 43 4.23 -11.56 -6.71
C GLY A 43 5.05 -12.59 -5.95
N HIS A 44 4.56 -13.82 -5.95
CA HIS A 44 5.23 -14.96 -5.33
C HIS A 44 6.55 -15.35 -6.04
N ASP A 45 6.70 -14.98 -7.31
CA ASP A 45 7.95 -15.05 -8.08
C ASP A 45 8.97 -13.95 -7.68
N GLY A 46 8.55 -13.01 -6.83
CA GLY A 46 9.35 -11.88 -6.40
C GLY A 46 9.30 -10.69 -7.36
N LEU A 47 8.57 -10.78 -8.47
CA LEU A 47 8.39 -9.66 -9.39
C LEU A 47 7.53 -8.58 -8.73
N ILE A 48 7.94 -7.31 -8.88
CA ILE A 48 7.18 -6.18 -8.37
C ILE A 48 6.50 -5.48 -9.54
N THR A 49 5.18 -5.39 -9.48
CA THR A 49 4.37 -4.53 -10.33
C THR A 49 3.84 -3.36 -9.49
N SER A 50 3.71 -2.18 -10.09
CA SER A 50 3.23 -1.01 -9.38
C SER A 50 2.49 -0.07 -10.33
N GLY A 51 1.68 0.81 -9.76
CA GLY A 51 0.93 1.78 -10.53
C GLY A 51 0.30 2.87 -9.66
N THR A 52 -0.38 3.80 -10.33
CA THR A 52 -1.15 4.86 -9.68
C THR A 52 -2.53 4.92 -10.32
N VAL A 53 -3.54 5.29 -9.53
CA VAL A 53 -4.90 5.53 -9.99
C VAL A 53 -5.40 6.86 -9.44
N SER A 54 -6.03 7.66 -10.32
CA SER A 54 -6.65 8.92 -9.94
C SER A 54 -8.10 8.67 -9.49
N LEU A 55 -8.34 8.82 -8.19
CA LEU A 55 -9.65 8.75 -7.54
C LEU A 55 -10.15 10.17 -7.21
N ARG A 56 -9.80 11.17 -8.02
CA ARG A 56 -10.35 12.53 -7.89
C ARG A 56 -11.87 12.50 -8.04
N PRO A 57 -12.65 13.21 -7.20
CA PRO A 57 -14.11 13.22 -7.31
C PRO A 57 -14.56 13.71 -8.69
N GLY A 58 -15.41 12.92 -9.36
CA GLY A 58 -16.23 13.39 -10.47
C GLY A 58 -17.53 14.03 -10.00
N ARG A 59 -18.17 14.85 -10.84
CA ARG A 59 -19.49 15.46 -10.55
C ARG A 59 -20.59 14.43 -10.29
N PHE A 60 -20.40 13.20 -10.76
CA PHE A 60 -21.30 12.08 -10.59
C PHE A 60 -20.78 11.06 -9.58
N ASP A 61 -19.63 11.31 -8.93
CA ASP A 61 -19.12 10.43 -7.88
C ASP A 61 -19.79 10.81 -6.56
N GLY A 62 -20.76 10.01 -6.13
CA GLY A 62 -21.27 10.01 -4.76
C GLY A 62 -20.18 9.65 -3.76
N GLY A 63 -20.45 9.81 -2.45
CA GLY A 63 -19.44 9.83 -1.37
C GLY A 63 -18.42 8.69 -1.28
N GLY A 64 -18.62 7.57 -1.99
CA GLY A 64 -17.64 6.49 -2.10
C GLY A 64 -17.42 5.95 -3.52
N MET A 65 -18.14 6.43 -4.54
CA MET A 65 -18.14 5.79 -5.87
C MET A 65 -16.79 5.89 -6.56
N ARG A 66 -16.01 6.94 -6.26
CA ARG A 66 -14.65 7.10 -6.79
C ARG A 66 -13.74 5.92 -6.49
N TYR A 67 -13.92 5.24 -5.35
CA TYR A 67 -13.09 4.10 -4.95
C TYR A 67 -13.41 2.82 -5.74
N LEU A 68 -14.60 2.73 -6.34
CA LEU A 68 -14.99 1.60 -7.19
C LEU A 68 -14.23 1.56 -8.52
N ARG A 69 -13.51 2.63 -8.88
CA ARG A 69 -12.61 2.66 -10.04
C ARG A 69 -11.31 1.89 -9.81
N PHE A 70 -11.04 1.45 -8.58
CA PHE A 70 -9.85 0.64 -8.29
C PHE A 70 -10.09 -0.81 -8.72
N THR A 71 -9.84 -1.10 -9.99
CA THR A 71 -10.08 -2.40 -10.64
C THR A 71 -8.93 -2.79 -11.58
N ASN A 72 -8.78 -4.08 -11.89
CA ASN A 72 -7.76 -4.63 -12.80
C ASN A 72 -6.31 -4.15 -12.54
N TRP A 73 -5.82 -4.34 -11.31
CA TRP A 73 -4.46 -4.04 -10.86
C TRP A 73 -3.71 -5.33 -10.48
#